data_AF-A0A7J6L2Q5-F1
#
_entry.id   AF-A0A7J6L2Q5-F1
#
_cell.length_a   1.000
_cell.length_b   1.000
_cell.length_c   1.000
_cell.angle_alpha   90.00
_cell.angle_beta   90.00
_cell.angle_gamma   90.00
#
_symmetry.space_group_name_H-M   'P 1'
#
loop_
_entity.id
_entity.type
_entity.pdbx_description
1 polymer ?
#
loop_
_entity_poly.entity_id
_entity_poly.type
_entity_poly.pdbx_seq_one_letter_code
_entity_poly.pdbx_strand_id
1 'polypeptide(L)'
;MSDPVCQDLRKLPEKERMALAVQGPTFIFDGVCNLCNTALRFVNDRVKEDSDVKYMWTNHPDTLKVLAKYDVDEEDINKSWGYLKDGHLYRGSTAWLMGIRELKAPWSWGYYLIYVPTCIREFV
;
A
#
# COMPACT_ATOMS: atom_id res chain seq x y z
N MET A 1 -15.71 -24.42 3.75
CA MET A 1 -15.96 -22.96 3.74
C MET A 1 -14.96 -22.34 4.69
N SER A 2 -13.77 -22.04 4.16
CA SER A 2 -12.64 -21.56 4.94
C SER A 2 -12.70 -20.04 4.93
N ASP A 3 -12.86 -19.44 6.11
CA ASP A 3 -12.81 -17.99 6.28
C ASP A 3 -11.53 -17.42 5.63
N PRO A 4 -11.61 -16.44 4.72
CA PRO A 4 -10.43 -15.86 4.07
C PRO A 4 -9.58 -15.00 5.01
N VAL A 5 -10.04 -14.75 6.25
CA VAL A 5 -9.48 -13.72 7.15
C VAL A 5 -8.25 -14.20 7.95
N CYS A 6 -7.92 -15.50 7.97
CA CYS A 6 -6.81 -16.04 8.77
C CYS A 6 -5.83 -16.94 7.99
N GLN A 7 -5.70 -16.74 6.67
CA GLN A 7 -4.62 -17.42 5.94
C GLN A 7 -3.30 -16.67 6.11
N ASP A 8 -2.29 -17.37 6.63
CA ASP A 8 -0.92 -16.87 6.62
C ASP A 8 -0.48 -16.74 5.16
N LEU A 9 -0.58 -15.52 4.62
CA LEU A 9 -0.26 -15.22 3.23
C LEU A 9 1.13 -15.71 2.85
N ARG A 10 2.08 -15.84 3.80
CA ARG A 10 3.44 -16.33 3.54
C ARG A 10 3.50 -17.80 3.12
N LYS A 11 2.48 -18.61 3.45
CA LYS A 11 2.41 -20.05 3.13
C LYS A 11 1.80 -20.33 1.76
N LEU A 12 1.17 -19.34 1.15
CA LEU A 12 0.59 -19.48 -0.19
C LEU A 12 1.70 -19.61 -1.25
N PRO A 13 1.43 -20.29 -2.37
CA PRO A 13 2.38 -20.36 -3.47
C PRO A 13 2.65 -18.95 -4.01
N GLU A 14 3.89 -18.72 -4.47
CA GLU A 14 4.37 -17.40 -4.94
C GLU A 14 3.39 -16.72 -5.90
N LYS A 15 2.86 -17.47 -6.88
CA LYS A 15 1.92 -16.93 -7.88
C LYS A 15 0.64 -16.36 -7.26
N GLU A 16 0.09 -17.04 -6.26
CA GLU A 16 -1.14 -16.59 -5.59
C GLU A 16 -0.87 -15.39 -4.68
N ARG A 17 0.25 -15.40 -3.95
CA ARG A 17 0.67 -14.25 -3.11
C ARG A 17 0.83 -12.97 -3.93
N MET A 18 1.48 -13.08 -5.08
CA MET A 18 1.64 -11.96 -6.00
C MET A 18 0.30 -11.50 -6.58
N ALA A 19 -0.58 -12.43 -6.96
CA ALA A 19 -1.90 -12.07 -7.49
C ALA A 19 -2.75 -11.32 -6.45
N LEU A 20 -2.76 -11.79 -5.20
CA LEU A 20 -3.45 -11.13 -4.09
C LEU A 20 -2.85 -9.76 -3.77
N ALA A 21 -1.52 -9.64 -3.78
CA ALA A 21 -0.84 -8.38 -3.57
C ALA A 21 -1.21 -7.34 -4.64
N VAL A 22 -1.25 -7.75 -5.91
CA VAL A 22 -1.57 -6.89 -7.07
C VAL A 22 -3.05 -6.51 -7.10
N GLN A 23 -3.95 -7.42 -6.72
CA GLN A 23 -5.37 -7.10 -6.58
C GLN A 23 -5.60 -6.08 -5.46
N GLY A 24 -4.78 -6.14 -4.41
CA GLY A 24 -4.82 -5.21 -3.30
C GLY A 24 -6.06 -5.35 -2.42
N PRO A 25 -6.28 -4.40 -1.50
CA PRO A 25 -5.45 -3.23 -1.23
C PRO A 25 -4.12 -3.60 -0.56
N THR A 26 -2.97 -3.22 -1.14
CA THR A 26 -1.64 -3.57 -0.60
C THR A 26 -0.76 -2.34 -0.51
N PHE A 27 -0.21 -2.07 0.68
CA PHE A 27 0.80 -1.03 0.87
C PHE A 27 2.20 -1.58 0.67
N ILE A 28 3.02 -0.82 -0.06
CA ILE A 28 4.45 -1.03 -0.20
C ILE A 28 5.14 0.11 0.54
N PHE A 29 6.02 -0.23 1.49
CA PHE A 29 6.72 0.75 2.31
C PHE A 29 8.18 0.37 2.54
N ASP A 30 9.01 1.40 2.63
CA ASP A 30 10.40 1.30 3.07
C ASP A 30 10.45 1.35 4.61
N GLY A 31 10.68 0.19 5.22
CA GLY A 31 10.73 0.02 6.69
C GLY A 31 11.94 0.69 7.37
N VAL A 32 12.82 1.36 6.60
CA VAL A 32 14.03 2.02 7.13
C VAL A 32 13.75 3.44 7.65
N CYS A 33 12.73 4.13 7.13
CA CYS A 33 12.41 5.49 7.55
C CYS A 33 11.46 5.54 8.76
N ASN A 34 11.84 6.27 9.82
CA ASN A 34 11.01 6.47 11.02
C ASN A 34 9.64 7.08 10.71
N LEU A 35 9.56 7.92 9.67
CA LEU A 35 8.31 8.47 9.17
C LEU A 35 7.43 7.37 8.59
N CYS A 36 7.97 6.51 7.72
CA CYS A 36 7.24 5.39 7.12
C CYS A 36 6.70 4.43 8.18
N ASN A 37 7.52 4.09 9.19
CA ASN A 37 7.11 3.24 10.30
C ASN A 37 6.00 3.88 11.16
N THR A 38 6.08 5.18 11.42
CA THR A 38 5.04 5.90 12.18
C THR A 38 3.73 5.98 11.41
N ALA A 39 3.81 6.26 10.11
CA ALA A 39 2.67 6.29 9.21
C ALA A 39 2.04 4.90 9.03
N LEU A 40 2.84 3.84 8.95
CA LEU A 40 2.34 2.46 8.93
C LEU A 40 1.58 2.11 10.21
N ARG A 41 2.13 2.45 11.38
CA ARG A 41 1.44 2.26 12.67
C ARG A 41 0.12 3.04 12.70
N PHE A 42 0.13 4.29 12.23
CA PHE A 42 -1.07 5.10 12.14
C PHE A 42 -2.16 4.45 11.29
N VAL A 43 -1.79 3.89 10.13
CA VAL A 43 -2.70 3.17 9.22
C VAL A 43 -3.22 1.91 9.91
N ASN A 44 -2.33 1.08 10.46
CA ASN A 44 -2.70 -0.16 11.11
C ASN A 44 -3.64 0.02 12.31
N ASP A 45 -3.43 1.08 13.10
CA ASP A 45 -4.29 1.40 14.26
C ASP A 45 -5.68 1.90 13.85
N ARG A 46 -5.87 2.31 12.59
CA ARG A 46 -7.09 3.00 12.10
C ARG A 46 -7.73 2.32 10.91
N VAL A 47 -7.18 1.22 10.41
CA VAL A 47 -7.74 0.46 9.30
C VAL A 47 -9.13 -0.08 9.71
N LYS A 48 -10.04 -0.21 8.74
CA LYS A 48 -11.35 -0.81 9.02
C LYS A 48 -11.17 -2.28 9.41
N GLU A 49 -12.03 -2.78 10.30
CA GLU A 49 -11.95 -4.16 10.80
C GLU A 49 -12.21 -5.20 9.70
N ASP A 50 -12.98 -4.83 8.69
CA ASP A 50 -13.31 -5.63 7.50
C ASP A 50 -12.33 -5.41 6.34
N SER A 51 -11.27 -4.64 6.56
CA SER A 51 -10.31 -4.29 5.51
C SER A 51 -9.31 -5.40 5.27
N ASP A 52 -9.24 -5.88 4.03
CA ASP A 52 -8.23 -6.85 3.56
C ASP A 52 -6.92 -6.17 3.15
N VAL A 53 -6.47 -5.19 3.95
CA VAL A 53 -5.24 -4.44 3.71
C VAL A 53 -4.02 -5.31 3.98
N LYS A 54 -3.14 -5.37 2.98
CA LYS A 54 -1.89 -6.14 3.01
C LYS A 54 -0.70 -5.19 3.06
N TYR A 55 0.42 -5.69 3.53
CA TYR A 55 1.65 -4.92 3.67
C TYR A 55 2.83 -5.67 3.07
N MET A 56 3.63 -4.97 2.28
CA MET A 56 4.82 -5.48 1.62
C MET A 56 5.99 -4.55 1.89
N TRP A 57 7.14 -5.13 2.18
CA TRP A 57 8.39 -4.39 2.37
C TRP A 57 9.04 -4.19 1.01
N THR A 58 9.53 -2.98 0.72
CA THR A 58 10.13 -2.68 -0.60
C THR A 58 11.28 -3.65 -0.95
N ASN A 59 12.12 -3.98 0.03
CA ASN A 59 13.31 -4.83 -0.16
C ASN A 59 12.99 -6.35 -0.21
N HIS A 60 11.72 -6.74 -0.11
CA HIS A 60 11.34 -8.15 -0.16
C HIS A 60 11.39 -8.66 -1.61
N PRO A 61 11.92 -9.86 -1.89
CA PRO A 61 12.06 -10.38 -3.26
C PRO A 61 10.73 -10.46 -4.03
N ASP A 62 9.62 -10.76 -3.35
CA ASP A 62 8.30 -10.74 -3.98
C ASP A 62 7.89 -9.33 -4.41
N THR A 63 8.21 -8.31 -3.62
CA THR A 63 7.93 -6.92 -3.95
C THR A 63 8.73 -6.52 -5.16
N LEU A 64 10.03 -6.80 -5.20
CA LEU A 64 10.89 -6.52 -6.35
C LEU A 64 10.36 -7.15 -7.64
N LYS A 65 9.87 -8.39 -7.58
CA LYS A 65 9.23 -9.07 -8.72
C LYS A 65 7.94 -8.39 -9.16
N VAL A 66 7.15 -7.86 -8.22
CA VAL A 66 5.93 -7.10 -8.55
C VAL A 66 6.30 -5.77 -9.18
N LEU A 67 7.25 -5.03 -8.61
CA LEU A 67 7.71 -3.74 -9.11
C LEU A 67 8.31 -3.83 -10.52
N ALA A 68 9.08 -4.89 -10.80
CA ALA A 68 9.61 -5.17 -12.12
C ALA A 68 8.52 -5.32 -13.20
N LYS A 69 7.30 -5.75 -12.84
CA LYS A 69 6.18 -5.82 -13.81
C LYS A 69 5.62 -4.45 -14.19
N TYR A 70 5.84 -3.45 -13.36
CA TYR A 70 5.39 -2.07 -13.57
C TYR A 70 6.52 -1.15 -14.06
N ASP A 71 7.70 -1.70 -14.35
CA ASP A 71 8.89 -0.94 -14.76
C ASP A 71 9.27 0.14 -13.74
N VAL A 72 9.17 -0.19 -12.45
CA VAL A 72 9.52 0.69 -11.35
C VAL A 72 10.71 0.12 -10.59
N ASP A 73 11.75 0.93 -10.45
CA ASP A 73 12.94 0.58 -9.69
C ASP A 73 12.70 0.68 -8.18
N GLU A 74 13.44 -0.13 -7.42
CA GLU A 74 13.40 -0.14 -5.96
C GLU A 74 13.71 1.26 -5.39
N GLU A 75 14.68 1.96 -5.98
CA GLU A 75 15.12 3.28 -5.52
C GLU A 75 14.03 4.36 -5.61
N ASP A 76 13.09 4.22 -6.56
CA ASP A 76 11.97 5.17 -6.74
C ASP A 76 10.91 4.99 -5.65
N ILE A 77 10.70 3.75 -5.20
CA ILE A 77 9.76 3.43 -4.12
C ILE A 77 10.42 3.56 -2.76
N ASN A 78 11.73 3.37 -2.60
CA ASN A 78 12.38 3.64 -1.32
C ASN A 78 12.24 5.10 -0.87
N LYS A 79 12.10 6.03 -1.84
CA LYS A 79 11.88 7.45 -1.56
C LYS A 79 10.40 7.81 -1.33
N SER A 80 9.45 6.88 -1.54
CA SER A 80 8.02 7.22 -1.60
C SER A 80 7.07 6.08 -1.19
N TRP A 81 5.80 6.38 -0.90
CA TRP A 81 4.83 5.30 -0.61
C TRP A 81 4.43 4.58 -1.89
N GLY A 82 4.28 3.25 -1.83
CA GLY A 82 3.66 2.45 -2.89
C GLY A 82 2.30 1.89 -2.45
N TYR A 83 1.36 1.80 -3.38
CA TYR A 83 0.05 1.21 -3.12
C TYR A 83 -0.44 0.45 -4.35
N LEU A 84 -0.81 -0.82 -4.17
CA LEU A 84 -1.37 -1.67 -5.21
C LEU A 84 -2.86 -1.88 -4.97
N LYS A 85 -3.64 -1.69 -6.03
CA LYS A 85 -5.07 -2.00 -6.04
C LYS A 85 -5.56 -2.21 -7.47
N ASP A 86 -6.37 -3.25 -7.67
CA ASP A 86 -7.01 -3.57 -8.95
C ASP A 86 -6.01 -3.62 -10.12
N GLY A 87 -4.80 -4.15 -9.90
CA GLY A 87 -3.77 -4.23 -10.95
C GLY A 87 -3.04 -2.92 -11.25
N HIS A 88 -3.22 -1.88 -10.42
CA HIS A 88 -2.58 -0.58 -10.59
C HIS A 88 -1.60 -0.29 -9.45
N LEU A 89 -0.40 0.17 -9.82
CA LEU A 89 0.61 0.65 -8.87
C LEU A 89 0.54 2.17 -8.77
N TYR A 90 0.13 2.66 -7.61
CA TYR A 90 0.16 4.06 -7.23
C TYR A 90 1.43 4.34 -6.43
N ARG A 91 1.98 5.55 -6.59
CA ARG A 91 3.22 5.99 -5.94
C ARG A 91 3.07 7.34 -5.25
N GLY A 92 3.98 7.65 -4.32
CA GLY A 92 4.08 8.93 -3.64
C GLY A 92 2.83 9.31 -2.84
N SER A 93 2.48 10.59 -2.87
CA SER A 93 1.32 11.11 -2.15
C SER A 93 0.00 10.50 -2.64
N THR A 94 -0.09 10.10 -3.90
CA THR A 94 -1.27 9.40 -4.43
C THR A 94 -1.43 8.02 -3.79
N ALA A 95 -0.34 7.26 -3.60
CA ALA A 95 -0.38 5.97 -2.90
C ALA A 95 -0.90 6.13 -1.47
N TRP A 96 -0.39 7.14 -0.76
CA TRP A 96 -0.81 7.45 0.61
C TRP A 96 -2.31 7.80 0.69
N LEU A 97 -2.80 8.67 -0.20
CA LEU A 97 -4.22 9.04 -0.25
C LEU A 97 -5.12 7.85 -0.57
N MET A 98 -4.73 7.01 -1.54
CA MET A 98 -5.46 5.78 -1.87
C MET A 98 -5.53 4.83 -0.68
N GLY A 99 -4.44 4.74 0.09
CA GLY A 99 -4.39 3.99 1.33
C GLY A 99 -5.28 4.53 2.44
N ILE A 100 -5.34 5.86 2.62
CA ILE A 100 -6.18 6.52 3.64
C ILE A 100 -7.67 6.17 3.47
N ARG A 101 -8.13 5.89 2.25
CA ARG A 101 -9.51 5.46 1.98
C ARG A 101 -9.90 4.17 2.73
N GLU A 102 -8.92 3.33 3.05
CA GLU A 102 -9.11 2.06 3.76
C GLU A 102 -9.19 2.24 5.29
N LEU A 103 -9.00 3.47 5.79
CA LEU A 103 -9.13 3.79 7.22
C LEU A 103 -10.59 3.99 7.65
N LYS A 104 -10.85 3.84 8.95
CA LYS A 104 -12.13 4.18 9.57
C LYS A 104 -12.38 5.69 9.52
N ALA A 105 -13.65 6.09 9.50
CA ALA A 105 -14.02 7.49 9.67
C ALA A 105 -13.49 8.02 11.02
N PRO A 106 -13.07 9.29 11.11
CA PRO A 106 -13.11 10.33 10.07
C PRO A 106 -11.90 10.33 9.11
N TRP A 107 -10.90 9.46 9.32
CA TRP A 107 -9.63 9.50 8.60
C TRP A 107 -9.79 9.25 7.10
N SER A 108 -10.74 8.40 6.70
CA SER A 108 -11.06 8.15 5.29
C SER A 108 -11.45 9.41 4.50
N TRP A 109 -11.88 10.49 5.17
CA TRP A 109 -12.18 11.76 4.49
C TRP A 109 -10.93 12.43 3.94
N GLY A 110 -9.73 12.11 4.47
CA GLY A 110 -8.47 12.58 3.90
C GLY A 110 -8.29 12.18 2.44
N TYR A 111 -8.94 11.10 1.97
CA TYR A 111 -8.97 10.73 0.56
C TYR A 111 -9.51 11.84 -0.35
N TYR A 112 -10.44 12.67 0.12
CA TYR A 112 -11.01 13.75 -0.70
C TYR A 112 -9.97 14.81 -1.10
N LEU A 113 -8.79 14.84 -0.46
CA LEU A 113 -7.65 15.65 -0.92
C LEU A 113 -7.14 15.24 -2.30
N ILE A 114 -7.54 14.08 -2.85
CA ILE A 114 -7.24 13.71 -4.24
C ILE A 114 -7.90 14.64 -5.26
N TYR A 115 -9.01 15.29 -4.91
CA TYR A 115 -9.68 16.29 -5.75
C TYR A 115 -8.97 17.65 -5.74
N VAL A 116 -8.03 17.86 -4.82
CA VAL A 116 -7.17 19.05 -4.84
C VAL A 116 -6.15 18.87 -5.97
N PRO A 117 -6.05 19.82 -6.92
CA PRO A 117 -5.12 19.72 -8.04
C PRO A 117 -3.68 19.48 -7.56
N THR A 118 -2.94 18.63 -8.27
CA THR A 118 -1.54 18.31 -7.97
C THR A 118 -0.65 19.55 -7.83
N CYS A 119 -0.96 20.64 -8.55
CA CYS A 119 -0.25 21.93 -8.44
C CYS A 119 -0.25 22.55 -7.04
N ILE A 120 -1.29 22.31 -6.22
CA ILE A 120 -1.33 22.78 -4.82
C ILE A 120 -0.72 21.73 -3.90
N ARG A 121 -0.88 20.44 -4.22
CA ARG A 121 -0.37 19.32 -3.42
C ARG A 121 1.16 19.23 -3.41
N GLU A 122 1.84 19.71 -4.44
CA GLU A 122 3.31 19.69 -4.57
C GLU A 122 3.96 21.07 -4.36
N PHE A 123 3.24 22.04 -3.79
CA PHE A 123 3.81 23.36 -3.47
C PHE A 123 4.53 23.41 -2.10
N VAL A 124 4.63 22.28 -1.40
CA VAL A 124 5.29 22.14 -0.09
C VAL A 124 6.28 20.99 -0.11
#